data_AF-A0A7I7XG49-F1
#
_entry.id   AF-A0A7I7XG49-F1
#
_cell.length_a   1.000
_cell.length_b   1.000
_cell.length_c   1.000
_cell.angle_alpha   90.00
_cell.angle_beta   90.00
_cell.angle_gamma   90.00
#
_symmetry.space_group_name_H-M   'P 1'
#
loop_
_entity.id
_entity.type
_entity.pdbx_description
1 polymer ?
#
loop_
_entity_poly.entity_id
_entity_poly.type
_entity_poly.pdbx_seq_one_letter_code
_entity_poly.pdbx_strand_id
1 'polypeptide(L)'
;MRVHDPKAPYLLSYKGIPTYPPHETWRVAGTFTPYERPATVTTGAVKEGLEHHHTAVGVIDFEISGVASQLVAFGRADGTLHVLFTDATSGVTTYPACRSLPVAAPAADGTVTLDFNRAANLPCSFTDFATCPVAPAENRLTVAVEAGEKNPR
;
A
#
# COMPACT_ATOMS: atom_id res chain seq x y z
N MET A 1 16.84 2.94 -22.17
CA MET A 1 17.66 1.80 -21.70
C MET A 1 17.68 1.85 -20.17
N ARG A 2 17.16 0.83 -19.46
CA ARG A 2 17.33 0.72 -17.99
C ARG A 2 18.71 0.08 -17.76
N VAL A 3 19.61 0.83 -17.12
CA VAL A 3 20.95 0.34 -16.79
C VAL A 3 20.87 -0.44 -15.49
N HIS A 4 21.18 -1.72 -15.54
CA HIS A 4 21.32 -2.57 -14.36
C HIS A 4 22.81 -2.65 -14.01
N ASP A 5 23.22 -2.01 -12.91
CA ASP A 5 24.60 -2.07 -12.41
C ASP A 5 24.67 -3.02 -11.19
N PRO A 6 25.20 -4.25 -11.36
CA PRO A 6 25.37 -5.20 -10.26
C PRO A 6 26.43 -4.77 -9.24
N LYS A 7 27.22 -3.72 -9.51
CA LYS A 7 28.22 -3.15 -8.59
C LYS A 7 27.74 -1.84 -7.94
N ALA A 8 26.46 -1.51 -8.08
CA ALA A 8 25.89 -0.31 -7.46
C ALA A 8 26.22 -0.31 -5.95
N PRO A 9 26.75 0.80 -5.39
CA PRO A 9 27.18 0.86 -3.98
C PRO A 9 26.11 0.39 -2.98
N TYR A 10 24.84 0.63 -3.29
CA TYR A 10 23.69 0.23 -2.48
C TYR A 10 23.51 -1.30 -2.37
N LEU A 11 23.87 -2.07 -3.42
CA LEU A 11 23.80 -3.54 -3.40
C LEU A 11 24.85 -4.16 -2.45
N LEU A 12 25.99 -3.50 -2.28
CA LEU A 12 27.08 -3.98 -1.44
C LEU A 12 26.81 -3.80 0.06
N SER A 13 25.90 -2.89 0.44
CA SER A 13 25.52 -2.60 1.83
C SER A 13 24.10 -3.02 2.20
N TYR A 14 23.36 -3.68 1.29
CA TYR A 14 21.97 -4.06 1.52
C TYR A 14 21.85 -5.17 2.57
N LYS A 15 21.20 -4.87 3.69
CA LYS A 15 20.97 -5.83 4.80
C LYS A 15 19.53 -6.38 4.85
N GLY A 16 18.75 -6.13 3.81
CA GLY A 16 17.30 -6.37 3.79
C GLY A 16 16.51 -5.09 4.06
N ILE A 17 15.19 -5.23 4.03
CA ILE A 17 14.26 -4.13 4.29
C ILE A 17 13.99 -4.09 5.80
N PRO A 18 14.23 -2.97 6.50
CA PRO A 18 13.86 -2.86 7.90
C PRO A 18 12.34 -3.00 8.05
N THR A 19 11.90 -3.71 9.08
CA THR A 19 10.48 -3.93 9.38
C THR A 19 10.17 -3.57 10.82
N TYR A 20 8.90 -3.26 11.09
CA TYR A 20 8.39 -3.27 12.46
C TYR A 20 8.24 -4.72 12.95
N PRO A 21 8.39 -4.97 14.27
CA PRO A 21 7.98 -6.25 14.85
C PRO A 21 6.49 -6.49 14.60
N PRO A 22 6.08 -7.68 14.13
CA PRO A 22 4.67 -7.95 13.86
C PRO A 22 3.85 -7.96 15.16
N HIS A 23 2.64 -7.43 15.10
CA HIS A 23 1.72 -7.39 16.25
C HIS A 23 0.26 -7.61 15.81
N GLU A 24 -0.52 -8.29 16.64
CA GLU A 24 -1.89 -8.70 16.30
C GLU A 24 -2.85 -7.51 16.19
N THR A 25 -2.59 -6.40 16.88
CA THR A 25 -3.39 -5.16 16.79
C THR A 25 -3.42 -4.57 15.38
N TRP A 26 -2.45 -4.93 14.54
CA TRP A 26 -2.33 -4.49 13.16
C TRP A 26 -3.02 -5.44 12.16
N ARG A 27 -3.70 -6.48 12.67
CA ARG A 27 -4.55 -7.37 11.89
C ARG A 27 -6.00 -7.08 12.25
N VAL A 28 -6.67 -6.31 11.40
CA VAL A 28 -8.03 -5.80 11.65
C VAL A 28 -9.03 -6.42 10.68
N ALA A 29 -10.25 -6.65 11.15
CA ALA A 29 -11.35 -7.04 10.30
C ALA A 29 -11.93 -5.80 9.59
N GLY A 30 -12.42 -6.00 8.37
CA GLY A 30 -13.13 -4.98 7.62
C GLY A 30 -14.25 -5.58 6.78
N THR A 31 -15.06 -4.70 6.21
CA THR A 31 -16.17 -5.05 5.32
C THR A 31 -15.89 -4.46 3.95
N PHE A 32 -15.83 -5.31 2.94
CA PHE A 32 -15.67 -4.92 1.55
C PHE A 32 -17.02 -4.67 0.90
N THR A 33 -17.21 -3.46 0.36
CA THR A 33 -18.37 -3.06 -0.42
C THR A 33 -17.95 -2.88 -1.89
N PRO A 34 -18.36 -3.77 -2.82
CA PRO A 34 -18.03 -3.62 -4.23
C PRO A 34 -18.76 -2.42 -4.83
N TYR A 35 -18.13 -1.76 -5.81
CA TYR A 35 -18.81 -0.77 -6.63
C TYR A 35 -19.76 -1.44 -7.63
N GLU A 36 -20.87 -0.77 -7.97
CA GLU A 36 -21.80 -1.25 -9.00
C GLU A 36 -21.12 -1.43 -10.36
N ARG A 37 -20.16 -0.54 -10.66
CA ARG A 37 -19.27 -0.63 -11.81
C ARG A 37 -17.85 -0.28 -11.35
N PRO A 38 -16.81 -0.99 -11.81
CA PRO A 38 -15.44 -0.62 -11.51
C PRO A 38 -15.18 0.83 -11.90
N ALA A 39 -14.55 1.58 -11.00
CA ALA A 39 -14.19 2.97 -11.22
C ALA A 39 -12.71 3.04 -11.57
N THR A 40 -12.35 3.87 -12.54
CA THR A 40 -10.94 4.21 -12.75
C THR A 40 -10.56 5.27 -11.73
N VAL A 41 -9.69 4.90 -10.79
CA VAL A 41 -9.04 5.87 -9.91
C VAL A 41 -7.71 6.24 -10.53
N THR A 42 -7.57 7.53 -10.82
CA THR A 42 -6.32 8.10 -11.31
C THR A 42 -5.47 8.47 -10.11
N THR A 43 -4.35 7.78 -9.92
CA THR A 43 -3.33 8.19 -8.96
C THR A 43 -2.24 8.95 -9.70
N GLY A 44 -1.73 10.04 -9.12
CA GLY A 44 -0.50 10.66 -9.61
C GLY A 44 0.68 9.69 -9.54
N ALA A 45 1.76 10.01 -10.25
CA ALA A 45 3.05 9.33 -10.10
C ALA A 45 4.04 10.20 -9.33
N VAL A 46 5.03 9.57 -8.70
CA VAL A 46 6.15 10.29 -8.05
C VAL A 46 6.90 11.20 -9.04
N LYS A 47 6.82 10.91 -10.34
CA LYS A 47 7.30 11.79 -11.40
C LYS A 47 6.18 12.72 -11.86
N GLU A 48 6.42 14.02 -11.75
CA GLU A 48 5.52 15.08 -12.21
C GLU A 48 5.13 14.88 -13.69
N GLY A 49 3.82 14.92 -13.99
CA GLY A 49 3.27 14.73 -15.33
C GLY A 49 2.99 13.27 -15.75
N LEU A 50 3.16 12.27 -14.87
CA LEU A 50 2.67 10.91 -15.09
C LEU A 50 1.48 10.60 -14.18
N GLU A 51 0.51 9.87 -14.72
CA GLU A 51 -0.64 9.32 -14.00
C GLU A 51 -0.69 7.81 -14.19
N HIS A 52 -1.22 7.12 -13.19
CA HIS A 52 -1.55 5.69 -13.27
C HIS A 52 -3.05 5.51 -13.10
N HIS A 53 -3.62 4.69 -13.97
CA HIS A 53 -5.01 4.31 -13.89
C HIS A 53 -5.11 2.96 -13.19
N HIS A 54 -5.78 2.96 -12.04
CA HIS A 54 -6.07 1.75 -11.30
C HIS A 54 -7.57 1.47 -11.35
N THR A 55 -7.93 0.22 -11.61
CA THR A 55 -9.33 -0.23 -11.56
C THR A 55 -9.72 -0.47 -10.11
N ALA A 56 -10.34 0.53 -9.49
CA ALA A 56 -10.96 0.39 -8.19
C ALA A 56 -12.23 -0.45 -8.31
N VAL A 57 -12.37 -1.44 -7.43
CA VAL A 57 -13.47 -2.41 -7.47
C VAL A 57 -14.42 -2.27 -6.29
N GLY A 58 -14.06 -1.45 -5.29
CA GLY A 58 -14.88 -1.18 -4.12
C GLY A 58 -14.10 -0.46 -3.03
N VAL A 59 -14.71 -0.39 -1.85
CA VAL A 59 -14.11 0.16 -0.63
C VAL A 59 -14.09 -0.88 0.48
N ILE A 60 -13.16 -0.73 1.41
CA ILE A 60 -13.09 -1.52 2.65
C ILE A 60 -13.27 -0.57 3.82
N ASP A 61 -14.34 -0.77 4.57
CA ASP A 61 -14.62 -0.08 5.84
C ASP A 61 -14.05 -0.91 7.00
N PHE A 62 -13.34 -0.28 7.92
CA PHE A 62 -12.71 -0.95 9.06
C PHE A 62 -12.41 0.03 10.20
N GLU A 63 -12.04 -0.49 11.35
CA GLU A 63 -11.54 0.30 12.47
C GLU A 63 -10.07 -0.07 12.74
N ILE A 64 -9.23 0.94 12.92
CA ILE A 64 -7.82 0.76 13.28
C ILE A 64 -7.47 1.72 14.42
N SER A 65 -6.95 1.18 15.53
CA SER A 65 -6.62 1.96 16.73
C SER A 65 -7.78 2.86 17.23
N GLY A 66 -9.03 2.38 17.15
CA GLY A 66 -10.21 3.14 17.55
C GLY A 66 -10.71 4.17 16.54
N VAL A 67 -10.11 4.22 15.34
CA VAL A 67 -10.48 5.17 14.28
C VAL A 67 -11.15 4.44 13.13
N ALA A 68 -12.42 4.76 12.88
CA ALA A 68 -13.12 4.32 11.68
C ALA A 68 -12.42 4.89 10.44
N SER A 69 -12.07 4.00 9.51
CA SER A 69 -11.30 4.31 8.32
C SER A 69 -11.89 3.58 7.12
N GLN A 70 -11.68 4.15 5.94
CA GLN A 70 -12.09 3.56 4.68
C GLN A 70 -10.92 3.58 3.70
N LEU A 71 -10.74 2.50 2.94
CA LEU A 71 -9.73 2.42 1.88
C LEU A 71 -10.36 1.92 0.58
N VAL A 72 -10.05 2.59 -0.52
CA VAL A 72 -10.35 2.12 -1.87
C VAL A 72 -9.50 0.89 -2.18
N ALA A 73 -10.16 -0.19 -2.62
CA ALA A 73 -9.53 -1.45 -2.95
C ALA A 73 -9.47 -1.68 -4.47
N PHE A 74 -8.35 -2.26 -4.90
CA PHE A 74 -8.06 -2.58 -6.28
C PHE A 74 -8.06 -4.09 -6.49
N GLY A 75 -8.84 -4.55 -7.47
CA GLY A 75 -8.99 -5.98 -7.76
C GLY A 75 -7.83 -6.56 -8.56
N ARG A 76 -7.60 -7.86 -8.41
CA ARG A 76 -6.74 -8.67 -9.26
C ARG A 76 -7.54 -9.75 -9.99
N ALA A 77 -6.96 -10.31 -11.05
CA ALA A 77 -7.60 -11.33 -11.86
C ALA A 77 -7.95 -12.63 -11.10
N ASP A 78 -7.25 -12.90 -10.00
CA ASP A 78 -7.47 -14.05 -9.11
C ASP A 78 -8.55 -13.80 -8.03
N GLY A 79 -9.21 -12.63 -8.06
CA GLY A 79 -10.21 -12.23 -7.08
C GLY A 79 -9.64 -11.69 -5.77
N THR A 80 -8.32 -11.68 -5.60
CA THR A 80 -7.68 -11.00 -4.46
C THR A 80 -7.73 -9.49 -4.64
N LEU A 81 -7.56 -8.79 -3.54
CA LEU A 81 -7.54 -7.34 -3.49
C LEU A 81 -6.14 -6.84 -3.13
N HIS A 82 -5.88 -5.58 -3.43
CA HIS A 82 -4.77 -4.86 -2.84
C HIS A 82 -5.16 -3.42 -2.61
N VAL A 83 -4.49 -2.81 -1.64
CA VAL A 83 -4.69 -1.42 -1.27
C VAL A 83 -3.35 -0.70 -1.34
N LEU A 84 -3.36 0.47 -1.96
CA LEU A 84 -2.25 1.41 -1.95
C LEU A 84 -2.58 2.50 -0.94
N PHE A 85 -1.77 2.69 0.10
CA PHE A 85 -2.10 3.63 1.17
C PHE A 85 -0.89 4.44 1.65
N THR A 86 -1.19 5.57 2.26
CA THR A 86 -0.28 6.34 3.11
C THR A 86 -0.89 6.49 4.50
N ASP A 87 -0.06 6.77 5.49
CA ASP A 87 -0.46 6.91 6.88
C ASP A 87 0.45 7.90 7.62
N ALA A 88 0.24 8.12 8.93
CA ALA A 88 1.02 9.12 9.67
C ALA A 88 2.52 8.76 9.82
N THR A 89 2.93 7.52 9.52
CA THR A 89 4.36 7.12 9.45
C THR A 89 5.03 7.47 8.12
N SER A 90 4.25 7.77 7.07
CA SER A 90 4.76 8.01 5.71
C SER A 90 5.64 9.26 5.67
N GLY A 91 6.90 9.09 5.25
CA GLY A 91 7.91 10.17 5.23
C GLY A 91 8.58 10.43 6.57
N VAL A 92 8.20 9.71 7.63
CA VAL A 92 8.83 9.77 8.96
C VAL A 92 9.65 8.51 9.21
N THR A 93 9.00 7.35 9.17
CA THR A 93 9.61 6.04 9.42
C THR A 93 9.32 5.02 8.33
N THR A 94 8.36 5.29 7.44
CA THR A 94 8.00 4.48 6.26
C THR A 94 8.13 5.29 4.98
N TYR A 95 8.15 4.62 3.82
CA TYR A 95 8.35 5.29 2.53
C TYR A 95 7.22 6.30 2.25
N PRO A 96 7.53 7.55 1.87
CA PRO A 96 6.55 8.65 1.83
C PRO A 96 5.43 8.49 0.80
N ALA A 97 5.68 7.84 -0.33
CA ALA A 97 4.74 7.90 -1.45
C ALA A 97 3.58 6.91 -1.31
N CYS A 98 3.86 5.68 -0.90
CA CYS A 98 2.87 4.61 -0.84
C CYS A 98 3.47 3.32 -0.26
N ARG A 99 2.66 2.59 0.51
CA ARG A 99 2.85 1.16 0.78
C ARG A 99 1.68 0.36 0.19
N SER A 100 1.98 -0.87 -0.22
CA SER A 100 0.99 -1.81 -0.76
C SER A 100 0.63 -2.83 0.30
N LEU A 101 -0.67 -3.04 0.51
CA LEU A 101 -1.22 -4.06 1.38
C LEU A 101 -1.95 -5.10 0.53
N PRO A 102 -1.46 -6.36 0.44
CA PRO A 102 -2.24 -7.44 -0.13
C PRO A 102 -3.41 -7.80 0.77
N VAL A 103 -4.57 -8.07 0.17
CA VAL A 103 -5.79 -8.47 0.87
C VAL A 103 -6.35 -9.69 0.16
N ALA A 104 -6.69 -10.73 0.92
CA ALA A 104 -7.30 -11.94 0.35
C ALA A 104 -8.66 -11.63 -0.30
N ALA A 105 -9.18 -12.56 -1.10
CA ALA A 105 -10.53 -12.43 -1.64
C ALA A 105 -11.54 -12.26 -0.50
N PRO A 106 -12.52 -11.34 -0.62
CA PRO A 106 -13.58 -11.19 0.36
C PRO A 106 -14.36 -12.50 0.56
N ALA A 107 -14.80 -12.74 1.79
CA ALA A 107 -15.77 -13.78 2.08
C ALA A 107 -17.12 -13.48 1.40
N ALA A 108 -18.01 -14.46 1.34
CA ALA A 108 -19.32 -14.32 0.70
C ALA A 108 -20.20 -13.22 1.32
N ASP A 109 -19.97 -12.88 2.59
CA ASP A 109 -20.64 -11.82 3.33
C ASP A 109 -19.92 -10.45 3.23
N GLY A 110 -18.84 -10.36 2.44
CA GLY A 110 -18.01 -9.17 2.30
C GLY A 110 -16.91 -9.02 3.34
N THR A 111 -16.78 -9.94 4.30
CA THR A 111 -15.73 -9.86 5.32
C THR A 111 -14.34 -10.00 4.70
N VAL A 112 -13.43 -9.11 5.10
CA VAL A 112 -12.00 -9.13 4.74
C VAL A 112 -11.13 -8.97 5.98
N THR A 113 -9.87 -9.37 5.88
CA THR A 113 -8.85 -9.10 6.90
C THR A 113 -7.77 -8.21 6.31
N LEU A 114 -7.51 -7.08 6.96
CA LEU A 114 -6.40 -6.18 6.66
C LEU A 114 -5.25 -6.49 7.64
N ASP A 115 -4.22 -7.16 7.16
CA ASP A 115 -3.02 -7.48 7.95
C ASP A 115 -1.88 -6.50 7.61
N PHE A 116 -1.85 -5.36 8.30
CA PHE A 116 -0.86 -4.30 8.06
C PHE A 116 0.59 -4.76 8.36
N ASN A 117 0.78 -5.88 9.06
CA ASN A 117 2.10 -6.51 9.19
C ASN A 117 2.68 -6.97 7.85
N ARG A 118 1.85 -7.09 6.81
CA ARG A 118 2.21 -7.45 5.43
C ARG A 118 2.31 -6.24 4.49
N ALA A 119 2.17 -5.03 5.01
CA ALA A 119 2.38 -3.83 4.22
C ALA A 119 3.83 -3.77 3.72
N ALA A 120 4.00 -3.68 2.40
CA ALA A 120 5.31 -3.69 1.75
C ALA A 120 5.52 -2.43 0.92
N ASN A 121 6.76 -1.99 0.80
CA ASN A 121 7.12 -0.88 -0.04
C ASN A 121 7.04 -1.27 -1.53
N LEU A 122 6.64 -0.33 -2.37
CA LEU A 122 6.74 -0.49 -3.81
C LEU A 122 8.20 -0.39 -4.29
N PRO A 123 8.56 -0.94 -5.48
CA PRO A 123 9.93 -0.91 -5.99
C PRO A 123 10.61 0.48 -6.07
N CYS A 124 9.82 1.55 -6.17
CA CYS A 124 10.30 2.94 -6.07
C CYS A 124 10.96 3.31 -4.76
N SER A 125 10.67 2.61 -3.67
CA SER A 125 11.34 2.87 -2.39
C SER A 125 12.85 2.69 -2.45
N PHE A 126 13.35 1.94 -3.45
CA PHE A 126 14.77 1.67 -3.64
C PHE A 126 15.44 2.62 -4.64
N THR A 127 14.70 3.41 -5.42
CA THR A 127 15.24 4.24 -6.51
C THR A 127 14.47 5.53 -6.74
N ASP A 128 15.18 6.66 -6.84
CA ASP A 128 14.60 7.98 -7.14
C ASP A 128 14.13 8.10 -8.60
N PHE A 129 14.45 7.10 -9.42
CA PHE A 129 14.12 7.07 -10.86
C PHE A 129 12.84 6.30 -11.19
N ALA A 130 12.13 5.76 -10.18
CA ALA A 130 10.92 4.99 -10.41
C ALA A 130 9.67 5.88 -10.50
N THR A 131 8.83 5.56 -11.47
CA THR A 131 7.57 6.24 -11.74
C THR A 131 6.41 5.57 -10.99
N CYS A 132 6.57 5.23 -9.71
CA CYS A 132 5.51 4.51 -8.99
C CYS A 132 4.22 5.34 -8.87
N PRO A 133 3.06 4.68 -8.76
CA PRO A 133 1.83 5.32 -8.31
C PRO A 133 1.99 5.82 -6.89
N VAL A 134 1.43 7.00 -6.62
CA VAL A 134 1.16 7.50 -5.27
C VAL A 134 -0.13 6.85 -4.79
N ALA A 135 -0.29 6.65 -3.47
CA ALA A 135 -1.59 6.21 -2.96
C ALA A 135 -2.69 7.22 -3.36
N PRO A 136 -3.92 6.77 -3.67
CA PRO A 136 -5.06 7.67 -3.81
C PRO A 136 -5.20 8.61 -2.60
N ALA A 137 -5.68 9.82 -2.82
CA ALA A 137 -5.86 10.79 -1.73
C ALA A 137 -6.85 10.27 -0.68
N GLU A 138 -7.83 9.48 -1.12
CA GLU A 138 -8.82 8.76 -0.33
C GLU A 138 -8.17 7.68 0.56
N ASN A 139 -7.02 7.15 0.16
CA ASN A 139 -6.30 6.10 0.88
C ASN A 139 -5.22 6.66 1.81
N ARG A 140 -5.54 7.78 2.47
CA ARG A 140 -4.67 8.40 3.48
C ARG A 140 -5.23 8.18 4.87
N LEU A 141 -4.59 7.29 5.63
CA LEU A 141 -4.91 7.05 7.03
C LEU A 141 -4.31 8.14 7.91
N THR A 142 -5.05 8.55 8.95
CA THR A 142 -4.56 9.50 9.96
C THR A 142 -3.81 8.82 11.10
N VAL A 143 -3.97 7.50 11.25
CA VAL A 143 -3.31 6.68 12.26
C VAL A 143 -1.87 6.39 11.84
N ALA A 144 -0.93 6.36 12.79
CA ALA A 144 0.43 5.91 12.56
C ALA A 144 0.47 4.38 12.52
N VAL A 145 0.59 3.80 11.33
CA VAL A 145 0.61 2.34 11.15
C VAL A 145 2.03 1.82 11.28
N GLU A 146 2.43 1.54 12.53
CA GLU A 146 3.75 0.99 12.91
C GLU A 146 3.84 -0.52 12.70
N ALA A 147 3.51 -0.97 11.49
CA ALA A 147 3.56 -2.36 11.05
C ALA A 147 4.11 -2.48 9.63
N GLY A 148 4.61 -3.66 9.28
CA GLY A 148 5.14 -3.96 7.95
C GLY A 148 6.52 -3.35 7.71
N GLU A 149 6.82 -3.08 6.44
CA GLU A 149 8.11 -2.53 6.03
C GLU A 149 8.24 -1.05 6.37
N LYS A 150 9.46 -0.68 6.81
CA LYS A 150 9.92 0.69 7.06
C LYS A 150 10.59 1.25 5.81
N ASN A 151 10.97 2.53 5.86
CA ASN A 151 11.77 3.14 4.80
C ASN A 151 13.11 2.37 4.66
N PRO A 152 13.44 1.84 3.46
CA PRO A 152 14.68 1.11 3.26
C PRO A 152 15.94 2.01 3.20
N ARG A 153 15.77 3.34 3.16
CA ARG A 153 16.84 4.33 2.98
C ARG A 153 17.05 5.20 4.21
#